data_AF-D8JUZ8-F1
#
_entry.id   AF-D8JUZ8-F1
#
_cell.length_a   1.000
_cell.length_b   1.000
_cell.length_c   1.000
_cell.angle_alpha   90.00
_cell.angle_beta   90.00
_cell.angle_gamma   90.00
#
_symmetry.space_group_name_H-M   'P 1'
#
loop_
_entity.id
_entity.type
_entity.pdbx_description
1 polymer ?
#
loop_
_entity_poly.entity_id
_entity_poly.type
_entity_poly.pdbx_seq_one_letter_code
_entity_poly.pdbx_strand_id
1 'polypeptide(L)'
;MSRSKYILFAFAIAALTLTGAGTGAEEINHESEASWASIRKDTFGQQDMIDGKGLLSLEAPERAEDAAVVPITIRLAPELADNVKSLTLIADENPAPVVATFTYGEAAGRGPRTLATRIRVDRYTFVRAIAESSDGKLYMTKAFVKASGGCSAPASRDAEEAAKSIGKMRIRTATGNAGKSDLGEVMMRHPNISGLAIDQLSGGYPPARFISHLSVTADGKLVFAMEGGISISEDPHFRFSYLPGASDRLEVTAEDTDGTKFSGRSGNPS
;
A
#
# COMPACT_ATOMS: atom_id res chain seq x y z
N MET A 1 -81.11 -33.77 -14.74
CA MET A 1 -80.20 -34.51 -15.63
C MET A 1 -79.31 -33.53 -16.36
N SER A 2 -78.05 -33.41 -15.96
CA SER A 2 -76.89 -33.22 -16.85
C SER A 2 -75.66 -33.04 -15.96
N ARG A 3 -74.75 -34.03 -15.98
CA ARG A 3 -73.48 -34.02 -15.27
C ARG A 3 -72.46 -33.32 -16.16
N SER A 4 -71.92 -32.18 -15.73
CA SER A 4 -70.76 -31.57 -16.39
C SER A 4 -69.49 -31.89 -15.60
N LYS A 5 -68.60 -32.63 -16.25
CA LYS A 5 -67.28 -33.03 -15.76
C LYS A 5 -66.34 -31.84 -15.87
N TYR A 6 -65.66 -31.45 -14.80
CA TYR A 6 -64.52 -30.54 -14.88
C TYR A 6 -63.24 -31.29 -14.50
N ILE A 7 -62.32 -31.26 -15.47
CA ILE A 7 -61.00 -31.85 -15.50
C ILE A 7 -60.07 -31.01 -14.61
N LEU A 8 -59.41 -31.63 -13.63
CA LEU A 8 -58.33 -31.00 -12.88
C LEU A 8 -57.13 -30.76 -13.81
N PHE A 9 -56.77 -29.50 -14.04
CA PHE A 9 -55.47 -29.11 -14.57
C PHE A 9 -54.49 -28.96 -13.40
N ALA A 10 -53.52 -29.86 -13.29
CA ALA A 10 -52.42 -29.72 -12.35
C ALA A 10 -51.38 -28.74 -12.94
N PHE A 11 -51.25 -27.56 -12.35
CA PHE A 11 -50.15 -26.64 -12.62
C PHE A 11 -48.90 -27.13 -11.88
N ALA A 12 -47.92 -27.64 -12.62
CA ALA A 12 -46.59 -27.86 -12.09
C ALA A 12 -45.85 -26.52 -12.02
N ILE A 13 -45.71 -25.97 -10.81
CA ILE A 13 -44.84 -24.82 -10.54
C ILE A 13 -43.40 -25.36 -10.54
N ALA A 14 -42.65 -25.09 -11.61
CA ALA A 14 -41.21 -25.29 -11.63
C ALA A 14 -40.56 -24.23 -10.73
N ALA A 15 -40.08 -24.63 -9.56
CA ALA A 15 -39.28 -23.79 -8.69
C ALA A 15 -37.90 -23.62 -9.34
N LEU A 16 -37.70 -22.48 -10.01
CA LEU A 16 -36.39 -22.07 -10.51
C LEU A 16 -35.59 -21.54 -9.31
N THR A 17 -34.77 -22.40 -8.71
CA THR A 17 -33.80 -21.99 -7.69
C THR A 17 -32.69 -21.18 -8.36
N LEU A 18 -32.77 -19.85 -8.28
CA LEU A 18 -31.63 -18.98 -8.58
C LEU A 18 -30.56 -19.19 -7.50
N THR A 19 -29.62 -20.09 -7.74
CA THR A 19 -28.33 -20.14 -7.04
C THR A 19 -27.43 -19.05 -7.62
N GLY A 20 -27.62 -17.81 -7.20
CA GLY A 20 -26.84 -16.65 -7.64
C GLY A 20 -26.20 -15.94 -6.46
N ALA A 21 -25.18 -16.53 -5.85
CA ALA A 21 -24.33 -15.87 -4.85
C ALA A 21 -23.00 -16.63 -4.73
N GLY A 22 -22.08 -16.38 -5.66
CA GLY A 22 -20.74 -16.99 -5.61
C GLY A 22 -19.76 -16.52 -6.69
N THR A 23 -20.24 -16.04 -7.83
CA THR A 23 -19.41 -15.79 -9.02
C THR A 23 -18.44 -14.63 -8.88
N GLY A 24 -18.85 -13.51 -8.27
CA GLY A 24 -18.03 -12.29 -8.28
C GLY A 24 -16.71 -12.35 -7.50
N ALA A 25 -16.68 -13.01 -6.33
CA ALA A 25 -15.45 -13.10 -5.53
C ALA A 25 -14.44 -14.09 -6.14
N GLU A 26 -14.94 -15.16 -6.74
CA GLU A 26 -14.12 -16.19 -7.39
C GLU A 26 -13.56 -15.67 -8.74
N GLU A 27 -14.35 -14.89 -9.48
CA GLU A 27 -13.93 -14.21 -10.71
C GLU A 27 -12.88 -13.12 -10.44
N ILE A 28 -13.07 -12.26 -9.44
CA ILE A 28 -12.05 -11.28 -9.04
C ILE A 28 -10.75 -11.95 -8.59
N ASN A 29 -10.87 -13.06 -7.84
CA ASN A 29 -9.69 -13.82 -7.42
C ASN A 29 -8.94 -14.39 -8.63
N HIS A 30 -9.65 -14.92 -9.63
CA HIS A 30 -9.05 -15.44 -10.85
C HIS A 30 -8.37 -14.34 -11.69
N GLU A 31 -9.02 -13.18 -11.89
CA GLU A 31 -8.44 -12.02 -12.58
C GLU A 31 -7.17 -11.54 -11.87
N SER A 32 -7.25 -11.33 -10.55
CA SER A 32 -6.11 -10.84 -9.76
C SER A 32 -4.94 -11.82 -9.77
N GLU A 33 -5.17 -13.13 -9.77
CA GLU A 33 -4.09 -14.13 -9.89
C GLU A 33 -3.46 -14.15 -11.29
N ALA A 34 -4.24 -13.87 -12.35
CA ALA A 34 -3.70 -13.74 -13.70
C ALA A 34 -2.85 -12.47 -13.85
N SER A 35 -3.34 -11.32 -13.37
CA SER A 35 -2.59 -10.06 -13.28
C SER A 35 -1.29 -10.26 -12.49
N TRP A 36 -1.39 -10.93 -11.34
CA TRP A 36 -0.26 -11.25 -10.50
C TRP A 36 0.82 -12.08 -11.22
N ALA A 37 0.44 -13.07 -12.02
CA ALA A 37 1.40 -13.88 -12.75
C ALA A 37 2.28 -13.04 -13.68
N SER A 38 1.71 -12.02 -14.35
CA SER A 38 2.48 -11.07 -15.17
C SER A 38 3.35 -10.16 -14.30
N ILE A 39 2.75 -9.53 -13.27
CA ILE A 39 3.46 -8.60 -12.38
C ILE A 39 4.66 -9.29 -11.71
N ARG A 40 4.47 -10.51 -11.21
CA ARG A 40 5.54 -11.32 -10.60
C ARG A 40 6.69 -11.53 -11.57
N LYS A 41 6.37 -11.90 -12.81
CA LYS A 41 7.38 -12.15 -13.84
C LYS A 41 8.16 -10.87 -14.18
N ASP A 42 7.46 -9.76 -14.35
CA ASP A 42 8.08 -8.49 -14.75
C ASP A 42 8.90 -7.86 -13.62
N THR A 43 8.48 -8.06 -12.36
CA THR A 43 9.11 -7.45 -11.17
C THR A 43 10.20 -8.32 -10.56
N PHE A 44 9.99 -9.64 -10.49
CA PHE A 44 10.85 -10.60 -9.77
C PHE A 44 11.35 -11.76 -10.65
N GLY A 45 11.08 -11.73 -11.96
CA GLY A 45 11.44 -12.83 -12.85
C GLY A 45 10.73 -14.14 -12.50
N GLN A 46 11.44 -15.25 -12.65
CA GLN A 46 10.92 -16.60 -12.37
C GLN A 46 11.29 -17.12 -10.96
N GLN A 47 11.68 -16.24 -10.05
CA GLN A 47 12.06 -16.66 -8.69
C GLN A 47 10.86 -17.25 -7.94
N ASP A 48 11.08 -18.37 -7.26
CA ASP A 48 10.10 -18.96 -6.36
C ASP A 48 9.82 -18.04 -5.17
N MET A 49 8.56 -18.03 -4.74
CA MET A 49 8.10 -17.26 -3.59
C MET A 49 7.65 -18.21 -2.50
N ILE A 50 8.25 -18.04 -1.33
CA ILE A 50 7.94 -18.77 -0.12
C ILE A 50 6.71 -18.12 0.51
N ASP A 51 5.79 -18.94 1.03
CA ASP A 51 4.69 -18.43 1.84
C ASP A 51 5.26 -17.76 3.10
N GLY A 52 5.02 -16.46 3.25
CA GLY A 52 5.51 -15.65 4.35
C GLY A 52 4.76 -15.88 5.67
N LYS A 53 3.73 -16.73 5.73
CA LYS A 53 2.92 -16.94 6.94
C LYS A 53 3.77 -17.18 8.19
N GLY A 54 3.54 -16.37 9.22
CA GLY A 54 4.28 -16.40 10.49
C GLY A 54 5.58 -15.59 10.50
N LEU A 55 6.13 -15.25 9.32
CA LEU A 55 7.35 -14.45 9.15
C LEU A 55 7.08 -13.04 8.63
N LEU A 56 6.05 -12.90 7.79
CA LEU A 56 5.60 -11.68 7.14
C LEU A 56 4.07 -11.61 7.25
N SER A 57 3.57 -10.51 7.80
CA SER A 57 2.15 -10.23 7.92
C SER A 57 1.79 -8.92 7.22
N LEU A 58 0.60 -8.89 6.63
CA LEU A 58 0.02 -7.74 5.96
C LEU A 58 -1.39 -7.52 6.52
N GLU A 59 -1.56 -6.41 7.23
CA GLU A 59 -2.83 -5.93 7.75
C GLU A 59 -3.36 -4.85 6.79
N ALA A 60 -4.57 -5.08 6.28
CA ALA A 60 -5.33 -4.16 5.43
C ALA A 60 -6.82 -4.29 5.79
N PRO A 61 -7.63 -3.23 5.63
CA PRO A 61 -9.07 -3.35 5.85
C PRO A 61 -9.71 -4.24 4.78
N GLU A 62 -10.69 -5.06 5.16
CA GLU A 62 -11.44 -5.88 4.19
C GLU A 62 -12.20 -5.01 3.17
N ARG A 63 -12.71 -3.86 3.63
CA ARG A 63 -13.33 -2.83 2.81
C ARG A 63 -12.78 -1.47 3.23
N ALA A 64 -12.30 -0.68 2.26
CA ALA A 64 -11.84 0.67 2.56
C ALA A 64 -13.04 1.63 2.63
N GLU A 65 -13.04 2.48 3.66
CA GLU A 65 -13.97 3.61 3.75
C GLU A 65 -13.65 4.69 2.71
N ASP A 66 -12.34 4.89 2.45
CA ASP A 66 -11.82 5.78 1.42
C ASP A 66 -10.75 5.06 0.60
N ALA A 67 -11.02 4.86 -0.69
CA ALA A 67 -10.13 4.19 -1.60
C ALA A 67 -8.85 5.00 -1.92
N ALA A 68 -8.86 6.31 -1.70
CA ALA A 68 -7.67 7.16 -1.88
C ALA A 68 -6.68 7.05 -0.72
N VAL A 69 -7.10 6.52 0.43
CA VAL A 69 -6.34 6.53 1.69
C VAL A 69 -6.51 5.21 2.45
N VAL A 70 -6.16 4.09 1.80
CA VAL A 70 -6.24 2.75 2.42
C VAL A 70 -5.04 2.52 3.34
N PRO A 71 -5.23 2.33 4.66
CA PRO A 71 -4.13 2.05 5.57
C PRO A 71 -3.61 0.62 5.41
N ILE A 72 -2.29 0.49 5.31
CA ILE A 72 -1.57 -0.78 5.19
C ILE A 72 -0.55 -0.86 6.32
N THR A 73 -0.49 -1.98 7.04
CA THR A 73 0.57 -2.27 8.01
C THR A 73 1.23 -3.60 7.69
N ILE A 74 2.54 -3.60 7.58
CA ILE A 74 3.36 -4.78 7.32
C ILE A 74 4.22 -5.04 8.55
N ARG A 75 4.28 -6.30 8.99
CA ARG A 75 5.18 -6.70 10.09
C ARG A 75 6.02 -7.90 9.69
N LEU A 76 7.30 -7.80 10.03
CA LEU A 76 8.31 -8.84 9.85
C LEU A 76 8.65 -9.41 11.23
N ALA A 77 8.57 -10.73 11.36
CA ALA A 77 9.05 -11.43 12.55
C ALA A 77 10.60 -11.36 12.61
N PRO A 78 11.22 -11.44 13.80
CA PRO A 78 12.68 -11.37 13.97
C PRO A 78 13.47 -12.28 13.01
N GLU A 79 12.97 -13.49 12.78
CA GLU A 79 13.63 -14.55 11.99
C GLU A 79 13.83 -14.12 10.53
N LEU A 80 12.89 -13.35 9.98
CA LEU A 80 13.00 -12.79 8.62
C LEU A 80 13.58 -11.38 8.64
N ALA A 81 13.18 -10.55 9.61
CA ALA A 81 13.62 -9.16 9.69
C ALA A 81 15.15 -9.06 9.70
N ASP A 82 15.85 -9.81 10.54
CA ASP A 82 17.31 -9.71 10.66
C ASP A 82 18.08 -9.93 9.34
N ASN A 83 17.48 -10.64 8.39
CA ASN A 83 18.07 -10.93 7.09
C ASN A 83 17.34 -10.26 5.91
N VAL A 84 16.34 -9.40 6.16
CA VAL A 84 15.59 -8.74 5.09
C VAL A 84 16.41 -7.60 4.47
N LYS A 85 16.46 -7.58 3.14
CA LYS A 85 17.11 -6.54 2.33
C LYS A 85 16.10 -5.51 1.86
N SER A 86 14.97 -5.98 1.31
CA SER A 86 13.94 -5.11 0.76
C SER A 86 12.52 -5.63 1.05
N LEU A 87 11.55 -4.74 0.94
CA LEU A 87 10.12 -5.02 1.03
C LEU A 87 9.41 -4.29 -0.11
N THR A 88 8.74 -5.01 -0.98
CA THR A 88 7.94 -4.45 -2.08
C THR A 88 6.45 -4.64 -1.79
N LEU A 89 5.70 -3.55 -1.94
CA LEU A 89 4.24 -3.55 -1.83
C LEU A 89 3.61 -3.49 -3.23
N ILE A 90 2.65 -4.37 -3.49
CA ILE A 90 1.98 -4.50 -4.78
C ILE A 90 0.47 -4.44 -4.58
N ALA A 91 -0.24 -3.79 -5.49
CA ALA A 91 -1.68 -3.85 -5.64
C ALA A 91 -2.00 -4.33 -7.05
N ASP A 92 -2.40 -5.60 -7.19
CA ASP A 92 -2.48 -6.31 -8.47
C ASP A 92 -3.28 -5.56 -9.54
N GLU A 93 -4.40 -4.95 -9.16
CA GLU A 93 -5.35 -4.30 -10.07
C GLU A 93 -5.25 -2.76 -10.09
N ASN A 94 -4.16 -2.21 -9.55
CA ASN A 94 -3.88 -0.78 -9.71
C ASN A 94 -3.24 -0.51 -11.10
N PRO A 95 -3.50 0.66 -11.72
CA PRO A 95 -2.87 1.06 -12.98
C PRO A 95 -1.32 1.03 -12.94
N ALA A 96 -0.75 1.30 -11.76
CA ALA A 96 0.65 1.02 -11.44
C ALA A 96 0.71 0.00 -10.28
N PRO A 97 0.96 -1.29 -10.56
CA PRO A 97 0.85 -2.34 -9.56
C PRO A 97 1.91 -2.26 -8.46
N VAL A 98 3.15 -1.90 -8.80
CA VAL A 98 4.20 -1.67 -7.79
C VAL A 98 3.90 -0.36 -7.08
N VAL A 99 3.49 -0.47 -5.81
CA VAL A 99 3.13 0.70 -5.00
C VAL A 99 4.39 1.41 -4.51
N ALA A 100 5.28 0.64 -3.90
CA ALA A 100 6.59 1.10 -3.45
C ALA A 100 7.51 -0.09 -3.14
N THR A 101 8.81 0.12 -3.27
CA THR A 101 9.87 -0.77 -2.76
C THR A 101 10.65 -0.05 -1.68
N PHE A 102 10.77 -0.68 -0.51
CA PHE A 102 11.51 -0.20 0.64
C PHE A 102 12.79 -1.01 0.79
N THR A 103 13.95 -0.37 0.68
CA THR A 103 15.26 -1.01 0.93
C THR A 103 15.73 -0.67 2.33
N TYR A 104 16.01 -1.66 3.16
CA TYR A 104 16.41 -1.46 4.54
C TYR A 104 17.92 -1.23 4.69
N GLY A 105 18.30 -0.42 5.67
CA GLY A 105 19.70 -0.19 6.05
C GLY A 105 20.02 -0.65 7.48
N GLU A 106 21.25 -0.37 7.92
CA GLU A 106 21.76 -0.79 9.22
C GLU A 106 20.90 -0.29 10.39
N ALA A 107 20.38 0.95 10.32
CA ALA A 107 19.56 1.53 11.36
C ALA A 107 18.11 1.02 11.38
N ALA A 108 17.72 0.13 10.45
CA ALA A 108 16.49 -0.65 10.61
C ALA A 108 16.57 -1.58 11.83
N GLY A 109 17.78 -1.87 12.33
CA GLY A 109 17.99 -2.64 13.54
C GLY A 109 17.81 -4.14 13.36
N ARG A 110 17.82 -4.85 14.50
CA ARG A 110 17.50 -6.28 14.58
C ARG A 110 16.20 -6.48 15.36
N GLY A 111 15.56 -7.63 15.17
CA GLY A 111 14.31 -8.00 15.79
C GLY A 111 13.09 -7.64 14.95
N PRO A 112 11.88 -7.68 15.54
CA PRO A 112 10.65 -7.47 14.80
C PRO A 112 10.63 -6.09 14.14
N ARG A 113 10.16 -6.02 12.89
CA ARG A 113 10.00 -4.75 12.18
C ARG A 113 8.55 -4.50 11.81
N THR A 114 8.16 -3.23 11.82
CA THR A 114 6.88 -2.77 11.33
C THR A 114 7.11 -1.65 10.33
N LEU A 115 6.32 -1.62 9.25
CA LEU A 115 6.19 -0.52 8.32
C LEU A 115 4.69 -0.34 8.03
N ALA A 116 4.17 0.87 8.21
CA ALA A 116 2.80 1.20 7.86
C ALA A 116 2.77 2.45 6.98
N THR A 117 1.87 2.45 6.01
CA THR A 117 1.65 3.55 5.08
C THR A 117 0.19 3.60 4.62
N ARG A 118 -0.13 4.53 3.72
CA ARG A 118 -1.45 4.70 3.13
C ARG A 118 -1.31 4.67 1.61
N ILE A 119 -2.17 3.89 0.96
CA ILE A 119 -2.12 3.66 -0.47
C ILE A 119 -3.46 4.01 -1.12
N ARG A 120 -3.41 4.34 -2.41
CA ARG A 120 -4.58 4.42 -3.29
C ARG A 120 -4.88 3.01 -3.82
N VAL A 121 -6.15 2.61 -3.81
CA VAL A 121 -6.62 1.35 -4.38
C VAL A 121 -7.69 1.65 -5.42
N ASP A 122 -7.46 1.23 -6.66
CA ASP A 122 -8.32 1.62 -7.78
C ASP A 122 -9.44 0.61 -8.06
N ARG A 123 -9.18 -0.67 -7.80
CA ARG A 123 -10.14 -1.77 -7.97
C ARG A 123 -10.02 -2.76 -6.81
N TYR A 124 -11.03 -3.62 -6.68
CA TYR A 124 -10.97 -4.74 -5.75
C TYR A 124 -9.77 -5.61 -6.12
N THR A 125 -8.83 -5.76 -5.19
CA THR A 125 -7.50 -6.28 -5.50
C THR A 125 -6.95 -7.09 -4.34
N PHE A 126 -6.08 -8.04 -4.63
CA PHE A 126 -5.09 -8.42 -3.64
C PHE A 126 -4.04 -7.32 -3.52
N VAL A 127 -3.74 -6.95 -2.29
CA VAL A 127 -2.53 -6.24 -1.91
C VAL A 127 -1.54 -7.29 -1.44
N ARG A 128 -0.31 -7.23 -1.94
CA ARG A 128 0.75 -8.21 -1.65
C ARG A 128 1.95 -7.50 -1.05
N ALA A 129 2.52 -8.10 -0.01
CA ALA A 129 3.80 -7.70 0.53
C ALA A 129 4.82 -8.80 0.21
N ILE A 130 5.94 -8.40 -0.39
CA ILE A 130 7.03 -9.29 -0.80
C ILE A 130 8.29 -8.84 -0.08
N ALA A 131 8.85 -9.68 0.78
CA ALA A 131 10.12 -9.44 1.45
C ALA A 131 11.25 -10.22 0.76
N GLU A 132 12.30 -9.53 0.32
CA GLU A 132 13.52 -10.13 -0.22
C GLU A 132 14.55 -10.22 0.91
N SER A 133 15.06 -11.41 1.19
CA SER A 133 16.18 -11.60 2.12
C SER A 133 17.53 -11.37 1.43
N SER A 134 18.57 -11.12 2.21
CA SER A 134 19.94 -10.91 1.75
C SER A 134 20.54 -12.10 0.98
N ASP A 135 19.97 -13.31 1.15
CA ASP A 135 20.32 -14.51 0.37
C ASP A 135 19.48 -14.68 -0.91
N GLY A 136 18.62 -13.70 -1.24
CA GLY A 136 17.84 -13.63 -2.47
C GLY A 136 16.52 -14.41 -2.46
N LYS A 137 16.07 -14.93 -1.31
CA LYS A 137 14.76 -15.59 -1.20
C LYS A 137 13.65 -14.54 -1.09
N LEU A 138 12.51 -14.85 -1.69
CA LEU A 138 11.31 -14.01 -1.65
C LEU A 138 10.27 -14.66 -0.74
N TYR A 139 9.73 -13.89 0.21
CA TYR A 139 8.63 -14.29 1.08
C TYR A 139 7.42 -13.41 0.76
N MET A 140 6.26 -14.01 0.58
CA MET A 140 5.07 -13.30 0.13
C MET A 140 3.90 -13.55 1.07
N THR A 141 3.14 -12.49 1.34
CA THR A 141 1.80 -12.58 1.94
C THR A 141 0.86 -11.65 1.19
N LYS A 142 -0.45 -11.90 1.30
CA LYS A 142 -1.47 -11.11 0.61
C LYS A 142 -2.72 -10.91 1.45
N ALA A 143 -3.40 -9.79 1.22
CA ALA A 143 -4.68 -9.45 1.80
C ALA A 143 -5.61 -8.92 0.70
N PHE A 144 -6.87 -9.32 0.71
CA PHE A 144 -7.85 -8.82 -0.26
C PHE A 144 -8.50 -7.54 0.26
N VAL A 145 -8.57 -6.51 -0.58
CA VAL A 145 -9.12 -5.20 -0.23
C VAL A 145 -10.26 -4.84 -1.18
N LYS A 146 -11.43 -4.57 -0.61
CA LYS A 146 -12.61 -4.06 -1.35
C LYS A 146 -12.59 -2.53 -1.33
N ALA A 147 -12.01 -1.92 -2.36
CA ALA A 147 -11.98 -0.47 -2.56
C ALA A 147 -11.98 -0.15 -4.06
N SER A 148 -12.46 1.03 -4.47
CA SER A 148 -12.49 1.40 -5.88
C SER A 148 -12.35 2.90 -6.12
N GLY A 149 -11.65 3.29 -7.18
CA GLY A 149 -11.53 4.67 -7.66
C GLY A 149 -10.50 5.53 -6.91
N GLY A 150 -9.65 4.95 -6.07
CA GLY A 150 -8.67 5.69 -5.29
C GLY A 150 -7.61 6.42 -6.13
N CYS A 151 -7.27 5.88 -7.30
CA CYS A 151 -6.29 6.49 -8.20
C CYS A 151 -6.88 7.64 -9.02
N SER A 152 -8.19 7.60 -9.29
CA SER A 152 -8.92 8.69 -9.98
C SER A 152 -9.62 9.67 -9.03
N ALA A 153 -9.45 9.51 -7.71
CA ALA A 153 -9.94 10.47 -6.74
C ALA A 153 -9.20 11.82 -6.89
N PRO A 154 -9.92 12.96 -6.96
CA PRO A 154 -9.29 14.27 -7.08
C PRO A 154 -8.40 14.56 -5.87
N ALA A 155 -7.29 15.27 -6.10
CA ALA A 155 -6.48 15.84 -5.01
C ALA A 155 -7.29 16.87 -4.21
N SER A 156 -6.84 17.20 -2.99
CA SER A 156 -7.56 18.12 -2.10
C SER A 156 -7.98 19.45 -2.76
N ARG A 157 -9.09 20.02 -2.26
CA ARG A 157 -9.85 21.11 -2.93
C ARG A 157 -9.15 22.47 -2.94
N ASP A 158 -8.04 22.66 -2.22
CA ASP A 158 -7.32 23.94 -2.18
C ASP A 158 -5.88 23.76 -2.70
N ALA A 159 -5.73 23.81 -4.02
CA ALA A 159 -4.46 23.68 -4.69
C ALA A 159 -3.47 24.80 -4.31
N GLU A 160 -3.95 25.99 -3.95
CA GLU A 160 -3.10 27.12 -3.60
C GLU A 160 -2.49 26.95 -2.19
N GLU A 161 -3.28 26.50 -1.22
CA GLU A 161 -2.78 26.14 0.11
C GLU A 161 -1.89 24.89 0.09
N ALA A 162 -2.23 23.89 -0.73
CA ALA A 162 -1.40 22.71 -0.94
C ALA A 162 -0.02 23.11 -1.51
N ALA A 163 0.03 24.01 -2.49
CA ALA A 163 1.27 24.51 -3.06
C ALA A 163 2.14 25.26 -2.02
N LYS A 164 1.52 26.06 -1.13
CA LYS A 164 2.25 26.79 -0.06
C LYS A 164 2.80 25.88 1.04
N SER A 165 2.27 24.66 1.16
CA SER A 165 2.65 23.72 2.21
C SER A 165 3.44 22.51 1.71
N ILE A 166 3.66 22.39 0.40
CA ILE A 166 4.42 21.30 -0.20
C ILE A 166 5.81 21.15 0.46
N GLY A 167 6.19 19.91 0.76
CA GLY A 167 7.46 19.58 1.39
C GLY A 167 7.52 19.79 2.89
N LYS A 168 6.51 20.41 3.54
CA LYS A 168 6.47 20.51 5.00
C LYS A 168 6.38 19.10 5.59
N MET A 169 7.31 18.76 6.47
CA MET A 169 7.39 17.45 7.12
C MET A 169 7.10 17.55 8.61
N ARG A 170 6.36 16.58 9.12
CA ARG A 170 6.22 16.30 10.54
C ARG A 170 6.85 14.96 10.83
N ILE A 171 7.96 14.98 11.56
CA ILE A 171 8.78 13.80 11.87
C ILE A 171 8.82 13.61 13.37
N ARG A 172 8.40 12.43 13.83
CA ARG A 172 8.29 12.09 15.25
C ARG A 172 9.03 10.80 15.55
N THR A 173 9.57 10.74 16.75
CA THR A 173 10.11 9.52 17.36
C THR A 173 9.33 9.23 18.63
N ALA A 174 9.20 7.96 18.96
CA ALA A 174 8.60 7.51 20.21
C ALA A 174 9.34 6.26 20.68
N THR A 175 9.61 6.19 21.98
CA THR A 175 10.23 5.01 22.58
C THR A 175 9.34 3.80 22.37
N GLY A 176 9.91 2.75 21.79
CA GLY A 176 9.22 1.50 21.49
C GLY A 176 9.52 0.42 22.53
N ASN A 177 9.92 -0.76 22.06
CA ASN A 177 10.20 -1.92 22.91
C ASN A 177 11.52 -1.75 23.68
N ALA A 178 11.49 -1.07 24.83
CA ALA A 178 12.52 -1.06 25.87
C ALA A 178 13.98 -1.12 25.36
N GLY A 179 14.35 -0.24 24.41
CA GLY A 179 15.71 -0.12 23.88
C GLY A 179 16.11 -1.12 22.79
N LYS A 180 15.18 -1.95 22.28
CA LYS A 180 15.41 -2.86 21.14
C LYS A 180 14.99 -2.26 19.80
N SER A 181 13.92 -1.47 19.80
CA SER A 181 13.45 -0.71 18.63
C SER A 181 12.53 0.42 19.07
N ASP A 182 12.65 1.56 18.40
CA ASP A 182 11.79 2.74 18.56
C ASP A 182 10.88 2.92 17.34
N LEU A 183 9.87 3.77 17.48
CA LEU A 183 8.89 4.06 16.44
C LEU A 183 9.13 5.43 15.82
N GLY A 184 9.35 5.43 14.52
CA GLY A 184 9.42 6.63 13.69
C GLY A 184 8.08 6.88 13.00
N GLU A 185 7.73 8.15 12.86
CA GLU A 185 6.60 8.59 12.05
C GLU A 185 7.05 9.76 11.17
N VAL A 186 6.79 9.67 9.86
CA VAL A 186 7.06 10.70 8.86
C VAL A 186 5.75 11.00 8.16
N MET A 187 5.30 12.26 8.22
CA MET A 187 4.20 12.77 7.42
C MET A 187 4.72 13.95 6.59
N MET A 188 4.46 13.92 5.29
CA MET A 188 4.89 14.97 4.36
C MET A 188 3.70 15.56 3.65
N ARG A 189 3.63 16.89 3.58
CA ARG A 189 2.68 17.56 2.70
C ARG A 189 3.12 17.42 1.25
N HIS A 190 2.36 16.68 0.45
CA HIS A 190 2.63 16.51 -0.98
C HIS A 190 1.37 16.03 -1.70
N PRO A 191 1.00 16.61 -2.85
CA PRO A 191 -0.28 16.31 -3.50
C PRO A 191 -0.36 14.88 -4.03
N ASN A 192 0.78 14.23 -4.33
CA ASN A 192 0.87 12.86 -4.82
C ASN A 192 -0.20 12.58 -5.89
N ILE A 193 -0.14 13.40 -6.95
CA ILE A 193 -1.05 13.38 -8.09
C ILE A 193 -0.73 12.15 -8.92
N SER A 194 -1.71 11.26 -9.08
CA SER A 194 -1.59 10.04 -9.88
C SER A 194 -1.54 10.30 -11.39
N GLY A 195 -2.06 11.44 -11.81
CA GLY A 195 -2.30 11.78 -13.22
C GLY A 195 -3.54 11.10 -13.82
N LEU A 196 -4.37 10.43 -13.00
CA LEU A 196 -5.53 9.66 -13.44
C LEU A 196 -6.88 10.25 -13.01
N ALA A 197 -6.85 11.34 -12.24
CA ALA A 197 -8.04 12.10 -11.85
C ALA A 197 -8.20 13.30 -12.79
N ILE A 198 -9.44 13.57 -13.22
CA ILE A 198 -9.73 14.78 -14.01
C ILE A 198 -9.64 16.00 -13.07
N ASP A 199 -8.86 17.00 -13.47
CA ASP A 199 -8.89 18.32 -12.86
C ASP A 199 -10.16 19.06 -13.29
N GLN A 200 -11.01 19.40 -12.32
CA GLN A 200 -12.31 20.02 -12.57
C GLN A 200 -12.19 21.46 -13.10
N LEU A 201 -11.05 22.12 -12.90
CA LEU A 201 -10.81 23.47 -13.39
C LEU A 201 -10.39 23.47 -14.86
N SER A 202 -9.36 22.69 -15.20
CA SER A 202 -8.86 22.61 -16.58
C SER A 202 -9.65 21.65 -17.48
N GLY A 203 -10.40 20.71 -16.91
CA GLY A 203 -11.11 19.65 -17.64
C GLY A 203 -10.19 18.55 -18.19
N GLY A 204 -8.89 18.59 -17.89
CA GLY A 204 -7.88 17.64 -18.35
C GLY A 204 -7.33 16.75 -17.23
N TYR A 205 -6.43 15.83 -17.60
CA TYR A 205 -5.65 15.06 -16.63
C TYR A 205 -4.36 15.83 -16.32
N PRO A 206 -4.10 16.22 -15.06
CA PRO A 206 -2.83 16.82 -14.70
C PRO A 206 -1.69 15.81 -14.86
N PRO A 207 -0.44 16.27 -15.11
CA PRO A 207 0.70 15.36 -15.09
C PRO A 207 0.85 14.70 -13.71
N ALA A 208 1.29 13.44 -13.70
CA ALA A 208 1.59 12.75 -12.45
C ALA A 208 2.72 13.47 -11.70
N ARG A 209 2.50 13.73 -10.41
CA ARG A 209 3.49 14.36 -9.52
C ARG A 209 3.43 13.71 -8.14
N PHE A 210 4.38 12.83 -7.85
CA PHE A 210 4.44 12.07 -6.61
C PHE A 210 5.86 11.95 -6.09
N ILE A 211 5.99 11.63 -4.80
CA ILE A 211 7.30 11.32 -4.20
C ILE A 211 7.84 10.03 -4.82
N SER A 212 8.87 10.16 -5.65
CA SER A 212 9.53 9.05 -6.33
C SER A 212 10.58 8.38 -5.44
N HIS A 213 11.29 9.17 -4.64
CA HIS A 213 12.32 8.69 -3.74
C HIS A 213 12.16 9.30 -2.35
N LEU A 214 12.39 8.51 -1.31
CA LEU A 214 12.48 8.96 0.08
C LEU A 214 13.57 8.19 0.81
N SER A 215 14.34 8.84 1.66
CA SER A 215 15.34 8.22 2.52
C SER A 215 15.13 8.67 3.95
N VAL A 216 15.12 7.70 4.87
CA VAL A 216 15.12 7.96 6.31
C VAL A 216 16.42 7.45 6.91
N THR A 217 17.12 8.31 7.63
CA THR A 217 18.33 7.95 8.37
C THR A 217 18.19 8.26 9.86
N ALA A 218 18.92 7.51 10.68
CA ALA A 218 19.10 7.77 12.11
C ALA A 218 20.61 7.84 12.37
N ASP A 219 21.10 8.95 12.95
CA ASP A 219 22.53 9.20 13.16
C ASP A 219 23.41 8.95 11.92
N GLY A 220 22.91 9.36 10.74
CA GLY A 220 23.58 9.18 9.45
C GLY A 220 23.56 7.76 8.89
N LYS A 221 22.96 6.79 9.59
CA LYS A 221 22.78 5.42 9.11
C LYS A 221 21.40 5.23 8.53
N LEU A 222 21.30 4.52 7.40
CA LEU A 222 20.03 4.28 6.72
C LEU A 222 19.10 3.41 7.56
N VAL A 223 17.87 3.90 7.77
CA VAL A 223 16.76 3.09 8.30
C VAL A 223 16.11 2.36 7.11
N PHE A 224 15.56 3.13 6.18
CA PHE A 224 15.12 2.62 4.89
C PHE A 224 15.18 3.72 3.82
N ALA A 225 15.31 3.30 2.57
CA ALA A 225 15.02 4.09 1.38
C ALA A 225 13.74 3.55 0.74
N MET A 226 12.96 4.41 0.10
CA MET A 226 11.76 4.07 -0.64
C MET A 226 11.90 4.55 -2.08
N GLU A 227 11.59 3.67 -3.03
CA GLU A 227 11.23 4.01 -4.39
C GLU A 227 9.71 3.85 -4.51
N GLY A 228 9.00 4.94 -4.80
CA GLY A 228 7.53 4.99 -4.77
C GLY A 228 6.92 5.18 -6.16
N GLY A 229 5.65 4.79 -6.30
CA GLY A 229 4.83 5.05 -7.47
C GLY A 229 3.61 5.94 -7.19
N ILE A 230 2.76 6.11 -8.19
CA ILE A 230 1.50 6.88 -8.12
C ILE A 230 0.49 6.34 -7.10
N SER A 231 0.70 5.12 -6.60
CA SER A 231 -0.22 4.43 -5.68
C SER A 231 -0.01 4.81 -4.21
N ILE A 232 1.02 5.61 -3.85
CA ILE A 232 1.11 6.20 -2.50
C ILE A 232 0.12 7.36 -2.39
N SER A 233 -0.67 7.39 -1.30
CA SER A 233 -1.70 8.41 -1.07
C SER A 233 -1.16 9.85 -1.01
N GLU A 234 -2.08 10.81 -1.20
CA GLU A 234 -1.84 12.22 -0.84
C GLU A 234 -1.36 12.34 0.62
N ASP A 235 -0.49 13.32 0.86
CA ASP A 235 0.24 13.51 2.10
C ASP A 235 0.93 12.22 2.60
N PRO A 236 1.98 11.75 1.91
CA PRO A 236 2.65 10.49 2.23
C PRO A 236 2.96 10.36 3.72
N HIS A 237 2.56 9.21 4.27
CA HIS A 237 2.66 8.91 5.69
C HIS A 237 3.31 7.55 5.88
N PHE A 238 4.35 7.52 6.72
CA PHE A 238 5.10 6.31 7.01
C PHE A 238 5.26 6.20 8.52
N ARG A 239 4.90 5.05 9.08
CA ARG A 239 5.23 4.68 10.47
C ARG A 239 6.09 3.44 10.43
N PHE A 240 7.17 3.41 11.17
CA PHE A 240 8.13 2.32 11.08
C PHE A 240 8.87 2.10 12.38
N SER A 241 9.33 0.88 12.59
CA SER A 241 10.31 0.57 13.63
C SER A 241 11.74 0.86 13.14
N TYR A 242 12.61 1.32 14.03
CA TYR A 242 14.04 1.47 13.75
C TYR A 242 14.86 1.22 15.02
N LEU A 243 16.17 1.04 14.87
CA LEU A 243 17.10 1.00 16.00
C LEU A 243 17.45 2.44 16.40
N PRO A 244 17.08 2.91 17.61
CA PRO A 244 17.44 4.25 18.03
C PRO A 244 18.95 4.40 18.11
N GLY A 245 19.43 5.49 17.54
CA GLY A 245 20.82 5.92 17.66
C GLY A 245 21.10 6.63 18.98
N ALA A 246 22.32 7.13 19.16
CA ALA A 246 22.70 7.91 20.33
C ALA A 246 21.92 9.22 20.46
N SER A 247 21.55 9.86 19.33
CA SER A 247 20.76 11.10 19.37
C SER A 247 19.25 10.88 19.29
N ASP A 248 18.83 9.66 18.93
CA ASP A 248 17.44 9.31 18.56
C ASP A 248 16.78 10.32 17.60
N ARG A 249 17.59 10.90 16.69
CA ARG A 249 17.09 11.82 15.67
C ARG A 249 16.93 11.10 14.34
N LEU A 250 15.81 11.38 13.69
CA LEU A 250 15.53 10.97 12.32
C LEU A 250 15.78 12.13 11.37
N GLU A 251 16.45 11.87 10.27
CA GLU A 251 16.56 12.78 9.13
C GLU A 251 15.84 12.15 7.94
N VAL A 252 15.13 12.98 7.19
CA VAL A 252 14.36 12.55 6.03
C VAL A 252 14.75 13.41 4.84
N THR A 253 15.02 12.78 3.71
CA THR A 253 15.11 13.43 2.40
C THR A 253 14.10 12.80 1.46
N ALA A 254 13.56 13.57 0.53
CA ALA A 254 12.67 13.06 -0.50
C ALA A 254 12.81 13.84 -1.80
N GLU A 255 12.43 13.21 -2.90
CA GLU A 255 12.43 13.78 -4.24
C GLU A 255 11.12 13.42 -4.96
N ASP A 256 10.46 14.40 -5.55
CA ASP A 256 9.29 14.16 -6.41
C ASP A 256 9.69 13.93 -7.87
N THR A 257 8.73 13.53 -8.70
CA THR A 257 8.95 13.30 -10.15
C THR A 257 9.31 14.55 -10.95
N ASP A 258 9.13 15.75 -10.38
CA ASP A 258 9.57 17.01 -10.99
C ASP A 258 11.05 17.31 -10.64
N GLY A 259 11.70 16.47 -9.83
CA GLY A 259 13.07 16.66 -9.33
C GLY A 259 13.16 17.61 -8.13
N THR A 260 12.02 17.98 -7.53
CA THR A 260 11.97 18.84 -6.34
C THR A 260 12.44 18.05 -5.13
N LYS A 261 13.40 18.59 -4.39
CA LYS A 261 13.97 17.94 -3.20
C LYS A 261 13.43 18.56 -1.92
N PHE A 262 13.09 17.69 -0.97
CA PHE A 262 12.59 18.05 0.34
C PHE A 262 13.49 17.44 1.41
N SER A 263 13.59 18.12 2.56
CA SER A 263 14.28 17.55 3.72
C SER A 263 13.61 17.97 5.02
N GLY A 264 13.76 17.14 6.04
CA GLY A 264 13.24 17.37 7.37
C GLY A 264 14.02 16.59 8.42
N ARG A 265 13.85 16.94 9.70
CA ARG A 265 14.43 16.19 10.82
C ARG A 265 13.50 16.18 12.02
N SER A 266 13.57 15.13 12.84
CA SER A 266 12.86 15.10 14.12
C SER A 266 13.46 16.13 15.10
N GLY A 267 12.62 16.57 16.04
CA GLY A 267 13.02 17.50 17.11
C GLY A 267 13.12 18.98 16.71
N ASN A 268 12.86 19.34 15.44
CA ASN A 268 12.60 20.73 15.06
C ASN A 268 11.08 20.97 15.12
N PRO A 269 10.59 22.00 15.83
CA PRO A 269 9.25 22.52 15.55
C PRO A 269 9.29 23.16 14.17
N SER A 270 8.56 22.58 13.21
CA SER A 270 8.25 23.21 11.93
C SER A 270 7.30 24.38 12.12
#